data_AF-A0A4P7SK69-F1
#
_entry.id   AF-A0A4P7SK69-F1
#
_cell.length_a   1.000
_cell.length_b   1.000
_cell.length_c   1.000
_cell.angle_alpha   90.00
_cell.angle_beta   90.00
_cell.angle_gamma   90.00
#
_symmetry.space_group_name_H-M   'P 1'
#
loop_
_entity.id
_entity.type
_entity.pdbx_description
1 polymer ?
#
loop_
_entity_poly.entity_id
_entity_poly.type
_entity_poly.pdbx_seq_one_letter_code
_entity_poly.pdbx_strand_id
1 'polypeptide(L)'
;MTGPWPDHPGDLFRLVAPPHAVAAHVVSQAAATGDARSASGLLYLAAAFTLRLEEDGAVLELNGPEGADVLRGTGSWQQSVPELVAGATARVRDALPARYLDWFAARSAMPPDEALHDAPDVTSVEQVLALVRERFGDVMSEPEVTTGDGGDDTVRTRLYDVFDLRTGLERPRGNFFRALRVPQGFALGTFPGEPRWSGTTPGSVRRAYRVLDEYCRARLDLPPRADDEETP
;
A
#
# COMPACT_ATOMS: atom_id res chain seq x y z
N MET A 1 -35.38 -10.96 -7.27
CA MET A 1 -35.35 -9.48 -7.24
C MET A 1 -33.92 -9.07 -7.02
N THR A 2 -33.31 -8.45 -8.03
CA THR A 2 -32.03 -7.76 -7.89
C THR A 2 -32.28 -6.54 -6.99
N GLY A 3 -31.54 -6.38 -5.90
CA GLY A 3 -31.71 -5.18 -5.06
C GLY A 3 -31.27 -3.93 -5.81
N PRO A 4 -31.61 -2.73 -5.32
CA PRO A 4 -31.25 -1.47 -5.98
C PRO A 4 -29.73 -1.37 -6.17
N TRP A 5 -29.29 -0.90 -7.34
CA TRP A 5 -27.88 -0.63 -7.63
C TRP A 5 -27.30 0.41 -6.67
N PRO A 6 -25.97 0.41 -6.42
CA PRO A 6 -25.35 1.50 -5.68
C PRO A 6 -25.56 2.82 -6.43
N ASP A 7 -26.08 3.84 -5.74
CA ASP A 7 -26.33 5.15 -6.34
C ASP A 7 -25.04 5.97 -6.47
N HIS A 8 -24.03 5.65 -5.64
CA HIS A 8 -22.74 6.33 -5.64
C HIS A 8 -21.56 5.35 -5.65
N PRO A 9 -20.46 5.68 -6.35
CA PRO A 9 -19.24 4.86 -6.37
C PRO A 9 -18.70 4.54 -4.96
N GLY A 10 -18.89 5.45 -3.99
CA GLY A 10 -18.50 5.25 -2.59
C GLY A 10 -19.30 4.18 -1.82
N ASP A 11 -20.50 3.83 -2.29
CA ASP A 11 -21.32 2.79 -1.65
C ASP A 11 -20.80 1.39 -1.95
N LEU A 12 -20.27 1.18 -3.16
CA LEU A 12 -19.56 -0.05 -3.51
C LEU A 12 -18.31 -0.24 -2.65
N PHE A 13 -17.58 0.84 -2.35
CA PHE A 13 -16.42 0.77 -1.46
C PHE A 13 -16.82 0.32 -0.05
N ARG A 14 -17.91 0.85 0.51
CA ARG A 14 -18.40 0.44 1.84
C ARG A 14 -18.82 -1.03 1.91
N LEU A 15 -19.20 -1.62 0.79
CA LEU A 15 -19.56 -3.04 0.67
C LEU A 15 -18.33 -3.95 0.62
N VAL A 16 -17.24 -3.49 0.01
CA VAL A 16 -15.96 -4.23 -0.08
C VAL A 16 -15.09 -4.04 1.16
N ALA A 17 -15.17 -2.85 1.73
CA ALA A 17 -14.46 -2.45 2.93
C ALA A 17 -15.44 -2.06 4.05
N PRO A 18 -16.35 -2.95 4.51
CA PRO A 18 -17.19 -2.66 5.67
C PRO A 18 -16.31 -2.47 6.92
N PRO A 19 -16.60 -1.52 7.81
CA PRO A 19 -15.75 -1.22 8.98
C PRO A 19 -15.38 -2.43 9.85
N HIS A 20 -16.25 -3.44 9.93
CA HIS A 20 -16.00 -4.69 10.66
C HIS A 20 -15.16 -5.72 9.89
N ALA A 21 -15.17 -5.67 8.56
CA ALA A 21 -14.25 -6.45 7.70
C ALA A 21 -12.90 -5.73 7.50
N VAL A 22 -12.87 -4.40 7.69
CA VAL A 22 -11.72 -3.48 7.60
C VAL A 22 -10.87 -3.46 8.88
N ALA A 23 -11.11 -4.38 9.81
CA ALA A 23 -10.33 -4.47 11.05
C ALA A 23 -8.80 -4.67 10.87
N ALA A 24 -8.30 -4.84 9.63
CA ALA A 24 -6.92 -4.55 9.22
C ALA A 24 -6.70 -4.78 7.70
N HIS A 25 -7.51 -5.61 7.04
CA HIS A 25 -7.11 -6.39 5.86
C HIS A 25 -7.10 -5.70 4.47
N VAL A 26 -7.64 -4.49 4.37
CA VAL A 26 -7.76 -3.74 3.11
C VAL A 26 -7.07 -2.39 3.27
N VAL A 27 -5.89 -2.24 2.68
CA VAL A 27 -5.19 -0.94 2.63
C VAL A 27 -5.43 -0.32 1.26
N SER A 28 -6.09 0.83 1.30
CA SER A 28 -6.75 1.48 0.18
C SER A 28 -5.81 2.03 -0.89
N GLN A 29 -5.98 1.55 -2.12
CA GLN A 29 -6.18 2.44 -3.27
C GLN A 29 -7.41 1.96 -4.04
N ALA A 30 -8.54 1.85 -3.34
CA ALA A 30 -9.75 1.41 -4.00
C ALA A 30 -10.40 2.57 -4.76
N ALA A 31 -10.23 2.58 -6.08
CA ALA A 31 -10.95 3.48 -6.96
C ALA A 31 -12.24 2.79 -7.41
N ALA A 32 -13.38 3.36 -7.04
CA ALA A 32 -14.63 3.01 -7.68
C ALA A 32 -14.67 3.68 -9.07
N THR A 33 -15.06 2.92 -10.09
CA THR A 33 -15.21 3.46 -11.44
C THR A 33 -16.41 4.40 -11.51
N GLY A 34 -16.37 5.35 -12.45
CA GLY A 34 -17.41 6.37 -12.58
C GLY A 34 -18.83 5.84 -12.88
N ASP A 35 -18.97 4.54 -13.17
CA ASP A 35 -20.24 3.86 -13.41
C ASP A 35 -20.89 3.27 -12.14
N ALA A 36 -20.27 3.43 -10.96
CA ALA A 36 -20.71 2.89 -9.66
C ALA A 36 -20.92 1.35 -9.64
N ARG A 37 -20.39 0.62 -10.63
CA ARG A 37 -20.56 -0.83 -10.78
C ARG A 37 -19.26 -1.61 -10.63
N SER A 38 -18.12 -0.94 -10.53
CA SER A 38 -16.87 -1.62 -10.23
C SER A 38 -16.00 -0.88 -9.23
N ALA A 39 -15.22 -1.65 -8.48
CA ALA A 39 -14.27 -1.16 -7.50
C ALA A 39 -12.98 -1.97 -7.64
N SER A 40 -11.85 -1.30 -7.79
CA SER A 40 -10.54 -1.95 -7.70
C SER A 40 -9.92 -1.72 -6.33
N GLY A 41 -8.81 -2.37 -5.98
CA GLY A 41 -8.08 -2.10 -4.74
C GLY A 41 -6.96 -3.10 -4.49
N LEU A 42 -6.43 -3.10 -3.26
CA LEU A 42 -5.39 -4.02 -2.79
C LEU A 42 -5.82 -4.71 -1.50
N LEU A 43 -5.73 -6.04 -1.48
CA LEU A 43 -5.85 -6.86 -0.28
C LEU A 43 -4.47 -7.04 0.33
N TYR A 44 -4.36 -6.75 1.63
CA TYR A 44 -3.13 -6.85 2.40
C TYR A 44 -1.90 -6.22 1.74
N LEU A 45 -2.02 -5.13 0.95
CA LEU A 45 -0.90 -4.57 0.17
C LEU A 45 -0.13 -5.57 -0.71
N ALA A 46 -0.76 -6.69 -1.10
CA ALA A 46 -0.06 -7.80 -1.74
C ALA A 46 -0.78 -8.36 -2.98
N ALA A 47 -2.10 -8.30 -3.02
CA ALA A 47 -2.88 -8.77 -4.16
C ALA A 47 -3.85 -7.68 -4.59
N ALA A 48 -3.82 -7.35 -5.88
CA ALA A 48 -4.80 -6.43 -6.42
C ALA A 48 -6.12 -7.15 -6.68
N PHE A 49 -7.21 -6.40 -6.61
CA PHE A 49 -8.51 -6.93 -6.96
C PHE A 49 -9.31 -5.93 -7.80
N THR A 50 -10.23 -6.46 -8.60
CA THR A 50 -11.28 -5.71 -9.29
C THR A 50 -12.60 -6.44 -9.07
N LEU A 51 -13.51 -5.81 -8.34
CA LEU A 51 -14.89 -6.25 -8.17
C LEU A 51 -15.78 -5.56 -9.21
N ARG A 52 -16.64 -6.32 -9.86
CA ARG A 52 -17.67 -5.85 -10.78
C ARG A 52 -19.02 -6.41 -10.37
N LEU A 53 -20.03 -5.55 -10.30
CA LEU A 53 -21.41 -5.96 -10.09
C LEU A 53 -22.05 -6.34 -11.43
N GLU A 54 -22.79 -7.44 -11.44
CA GLU A 54 -23.52 -7.95 -12.59
C GLU A 54 -25.02 -8.10 -12.23
N GLU A 55 -25.89 -8.24 -13.24
CA GLU A 55 -27.34 -8.35 -13.00
C GLU A 55 -27.67 -9.56 -12.12
N ASP A 56 -27.01 -10.70 -12.36
CA ASP A 56 -27.23 -11.97 -11.65
C ASP A 56 -26.07 -12.35 -10.71
N GLY A 57 -25.33 -11.36 -10.21
CA GLY A 57 -24.34 -11.59 -9.16
C GLY A 57 -23.21 -10.57 -9.16
N ALA A 58 -22.00 -11.03 -8.91
CA ALA A 58 -20.80 -10.21 -8.99
C ALA A 58 -19.59 -11.05 -9.38
N VAL A 59 -18.59 -10.37 -9.93
CA VAL A 59 -17.32 -10.97 -10.34
C VAL A 59 -16.20 -10.26 -9.60
N LEU A 60 -15.33 -11.01 -8.95
CA LEU A 60 -14.14 -10.50 -8.29
C LEU A 60 -12.92 -11.14 -8.95
N GLU A 61 -12.15 -10.30 -9.63
CA GLU A 61 -10.87 -10.66 -10.23
C GLU A 61 -9.76 -10.35 -9.23
N LEU A 62 -8.90 -11.32 -8.93
CA LEU A 62 -7.72 -11.19 -8.09
C LEU A 62 -6.48 -11.28 -8.96
N ASN A 63 -5.57 -10.34 -8.78
CA ASN A 63 -4.23 -10.37 -9.36
C ASN A 63 -3.24 -10.47 -8.20
N GLY A 64 -2.98 -11.71 -7.78
CA GLY A 64 -2.11 -12.03 -6.66
C GLY A 64 -0.71 -12.49 -7.09
N PRO A 65 0.17 -12.76 -6.12
CA PRO A 65 1.51 -13.31 -6.38
C PRO A 65 1.50 -14.64 -7.15
N GLU A 66 0.43 -15.44 -6.98
CA GLU A 66 0.27 -16.75 -7.62
C GLU A 66 -0.39 -16.68 -9.01
N GLY A 67 -0.81 -15.49 -9.45
CA GLY A 67 -1.45 -15.27 -10.74
C GLY A 67 -2.83 -14.62 -10.64
N ALA A 68 -3.51 -14.60 -11.79
CA ALA A 68 -4.87 -14.08 -11.89
C ALA A 68 -5.89 -15.17 -11.52
N ASP A 69 -6.87 -14.81 -10.71
CA ASP A 69 -7.95 -15.69 -10.26
C ASP A 69 -9.28 -14.95 -10.35
N VAL A 70 -10.37 -15.68 -10.62
CA VAL A 70 -11.69 -15.09 -10.85
C VAL A 70 -12.73 -15.82 -10.01
N LEU A 71 -13.32 -15.09 -9.07
CA LEU A 71 -14.42 -15.53 -8.25
C LEU A 71 -15.73 -15.01 -8.83
N ARG A 72 -16.73 -15.89 -8.95
CA ARG A 72 -18.07 -15.54 -9.46
C ARG A 72 -19.12 -15.89 -8.43
N GLY A 73 -19.91 -14.92 -8.05
CA GLY A 73 -21.06 -15.09 -7.18
C GLY A 73 -22.33 -15.20 -8.01
N THR A 74 -23.29 -15.99 -7.53
CA THR A 74 -24.59 -16.18 -8.18
C THR A 74 -25.69 -15.55 -7.34
N GLY A 75 -26.75 -15.06 -7.98
CA GLY A 75 -27.91 -14.49 -7.30
C GLY A 75 -27.84 -12.97 -7.24
N SER A 76 -28.41 -12.34 -6.22
CA SER A 76 -28.28 -10.88 -6.15
C SER A 76 -26.84 -10.49 -5.80
N TRP A 77 -26.36 -9.41 -6.40
CA TRP A 77 -25.01 -8.92 -6.11
C TRP A 77 -24.84 -8.59 -4.62
N GLN A 78 -25.90 -8.13 -3.94
CA GLN A 78 -25.87 -7.84 -2.50
C GLN A 78 -25.52 -9.07 -1.65
N GLN A 79 -25.94 -10.27 -2.11
CA GLN A 79 -25.62 -11.54 -1.46
C GLN A 79 -24.23 -12.03 -1.87
N SER A 80 -23.90 -11.91 -3.16
CA SER A 80 -22.64 -12.40 -3.71
C SER A 80 -21.41 -11.63 -3.21
N VAL A 81 -21.48 -10.29 -3.10
CA VAL A 81 -20.30 -9.46 -2.80
C VAL A 81 -19.63 -9.83 -1.47
N PRO A 82 -20.35 -9.95 -0.33
CA PRO A 82 -19.72 -10.37 0.93
C PRO A 82 -19.01 -11.72 0.85
N GLU A 83 -19.61 -12.71 0.18
CA GLU A 83 -19.03 -14.05 0.02
C GLU A 83 -17.76 -14.01 -0.84
N LEU A 84 -17.80 -13.25 -1.95
CA LEU A 84 -16.65 -13.07 -2.84
C LEU A 84 -15.49 -12.37 -2.13
N VAL A 85 -15.77 -11.30 -1.39
CA VAL A 85 -14.75 -10.56 -0.63
C VAL A 85 -14.16 -11.42 0.49
N ALA A 86 -14.98 -12.18 1.22
CA ALA A 86 -14.51 -13.10 2.24
C ALA A 86 -13.64 -14.22 1.65
N GLY A 87 -14.09 -14.84 0.55
CA GLY A 87 -13.33 -15.86 -0.18
C GLY A 87 -12.00 -15.33 -0.73
N ALA A 88 -12.01 -14.14 -1.33
CA ALA A 88 -10.80 -13.47 -1.81
C ALA A 88 -9.81 -13.16 -0.68
N THR A 89 -10.31 -12.63 0.43
CA THR A 89 -9.50 -12.31 1.60
C THR A 89 -8.85 -13.55 2.21
N ALA A 90 -9.60 -14.65 2.31
CA ALA A 90 -9.07 -15.94 2.78
C ALA A 90 -7.99 -16.47 1.84
N ARG A 91 -8.24 -16.50 0.52
CA ARG A 91 -7.25 -16.95 -0.48
C ARG A 91 -5.96 -16.16 -0.42
N VAL A 92 -6.04 -14.82 -0.38
CA VAL A 92 -4.84 -13.97 -0.29
C VAL A 92 -4.13 -14.20 1.04
N ARG A 93 -4.84 -14.33 2.15
CA ARG A 93 -4.25 -14.60 3.47
C ARG A 93 -3.50 -15.93 3.48
N ASP A 94 -4.08 -16.99 2.95
CA ASP A 94 -3.49 -18.34 2.98
C ASP A 94 -2.24 -18.45 2.10
N ALA A 95 -2.11 -17.59 1.07
CA ALA A 95 -0.94 -17.51 0.20
C ALA A 95 0.20 -16.62 0.76
N LEU A 96 -0.04 -15.88 1.85
CA LEU A 96 0.94 -14.96 2.42
C LEU A 96 1.77 -15.63 3.53
N PRO A 97 3.08 -15.33 3.65
CA PRO A 97 3.88 -15.80 4.76
C PRO A 97 3.28 -15.37 6.11
N ALA A 98 3.28 -16.25 7.10
CA ALA A 98 2.75 -15.95 8.44
C ALA A 98 3.39 -14.69 9.02
N ARG A 99 4.70 -14.53 8.83
CA ARG A 99 5.45 -13.37 9.27
C ARG A 99 5.01 -12.05 8.62
N TYR A 100 4.58 -12.10 7.36
CA TYR A 100 3.99 -10.95 6.70
C TYR A 100 2.65 -10.56 7.34
N LEU A 101 1.81 -11.55 7.62
CA LEU A 101 0.53 -11.32 8.29
C LEU A 101 0.72 -10.75 9.70
N ASP A 102 1.71 -11.24 10.45
CA ASP A 102 2.06 -10.73 11.78
C ASP A 102 2.54 -9.28 11.72
N TRP A 103 3.45 -8.95 10.79
CA TRP A 103 3.90 -7.57 10.56
C TRP A 103 2.72 -6.64 10.23
N PHE A 104 1.88 -7.07 9.28
CA PHE A 104 0.75 -6.28 8.81
C PHE A 104 -0.28 -6.04 9.93
N ALA A 105 -0.58 -7.07 10.73
CA ALA A 105 -1.46 -6.95 11.89
C ALA A 105 -0.90 -5.99 12.95
N ALA A 106 0.39 -6.13 13.31
CA ALA A 106 1.05 -5.27 14.29
C ALA A 106 1.02 -3.79 13.86
N ARG A 107 1.30 -3.51 12.59
CA ARG A 107 1.32 -2.15 12.04
C ARG A 107 -0.08 -1.56 11.84
N SER A 108 -1.07 -2.38 11.50
CA SER A 108 -2.47 -1.92 11.38
C SER A 108 -3.10 -1.58 12.72
N ALA A 109 -2.64 -2.23 13.80
CA ALA A 109 -3.08 -1.95 15.16
C ALA A 109 -2.37 -0.73 15.81
N MET A 110 -1.28 -0.24 15.21
CA MET A 110 -0.58 0.93 15.74
C MET A 110 -1.44 2.18 15.56
N PRO A 111 -1.62 3.00 16.62
CA PRO A 111 -2.27 4.28 16.48
C PRO A 111 -1.45 5.18 15.52
N PRO A 112 -2.11 6.02 14.71
CA PRO A 112 -1.41 7.03 13.94
C PRO A 112 -0.63 7.92 14.92
N ASP A 113 0.64 8.15 14.63
CA ASP A 113 1.47 8.97 15.50
C ASP A 113 1.09 10.44 15.37
N GLU A 114 0.88 11.11 16.51
CA GLU A 114 0.47 12.51 16.59
C GLU A 114 1.66 13.47 16.80
N ALA A 115 2.88 12.95 16.93
CA ALA A 115 4.05 13.79 17.21
C ALA A 115 5.17 13.63 16.18
N LEU A 116 5.73 14.76 15.75
CA LEU A 116 7.17 15.05 15.60
C LEU A 116 7.35 16.37 14.84
N HIS A 117 7.38 17.49 15.56
CA HIS A 117 7.70 18.81 14.98
C HIS A 117 8.72 19.50 15.87
N ASP A 118 10.00 19.21 15.66
CA ASP A 118 11.13 20.03 16.13
C ASP A 118 12.43 19.56 15.45
N ALA A 119 12.43 19.51 14.12
CA ALA A 119 13.65 19.27 13.34
C ALA A 119 13.62 20.10 12.06
N PRO A 120 14.78 20.56 11.55
CA PRO A 120 14.85 21.27 10.29
C PRO A 120 14.38 20.38 9.13
N ASP A 121 13.73 21.00 8.15
CA ASP A 121 13.20 20.30 6.97
C ASP A 121 14.32 19.77 6.07
N VAL A 122 14.03 18.64 5.42
CA VAL A 122 14.76 18.16 4.23
C VAL A 122 14.35 19.07 3.07
N THR A 123 15.34 19.72 2.47
CA THR A 123 15.13 20.79 1.47
C THR A 123 15.75 20.48 0.10
N SER A 124 16.52 19.39 -0.02
CA SER A 124 17.17 19.01 -1.27
C SER A 124 17.09 17.51 -1.55
N VAL A 125 17.20 17.15 -2.83
CA VAL A 125 17.20 15.75 -3.27
C VAL A 125 18.47 15.01 -2.89
N GLU A 126 19.59 15.71 -2.72
CA GLU A 126 20.85 15.16 -2.23
C GLU A 126 20.70 14.69 -0.78
N GLN A 127 19.95 15.43 0.05
CA GLN A 127 19.61 14.99 1.41
C GLN A 127 18.71 13.75 1.39
N VAL A 128 17.72 13.69 0.48
CA VAL A 128 16.89 12.49 0.28
C VAL A 128 17.74 11.29 -0.15
N LEU A 129 18.68 11.49 -1.08
CA LEU A 129 19.61 10.46 -1.54
C LEU A 129 20.55 9.99 -0.41
N ALA A 130 21.02 10.88 0.44
CA ALA A 130 21.81 10.49 1.61
C ALA A 130 20.99 9.60 2.55
N LEU A 131 19.73 9.96 2.83
CA LEU A 131 18.84 9.19 3.70
C LEU A 131 18.43 7.84 3.08
N VAL A 132 18.25 7.76 1.75
CA VAL A 132 17.94 6.49 1.09
C VAL A 132 19.15 5.55 1.14
N ARG A 133 20.37 6.07 0.92
CA ARG A 133 21.61 5.29 1.03
C ARG A 133 21.89 4.85 2.47
N GLU A 134 21.59 5.71 3.44
CA GLU A 134 21.68 5.39 4.87
C GLU A 134 20.88 4.13 5.21
N ARG A 135 19.62 4.01 4.74
CA ARG A 135 18.78 2.84 5.05
C ARG A 135 18.94 1.68 4.08
N PHE A 136 19.13 1.91 2.79
CA PHE A 136 19.02 0.87 1.75
C PHE A 136 20.32 0.58 0.99
N GLY A 137 21.45 1.20 1.34
CA GLY A 137 22.68 1.16 0.54
C GLY A 137 23.22 -0.23 0.18
N ASP A 138 22.88 -1.25 0.97
CA ASP A 138 23.26 -2.66 0.78
C ASP A 138 22.29 -3.47 -0.11
N VAL A 139 21.06 -2.99 -0.29
CA VAL A 139 19.98 -3.69 -1.00
C VAL A 139 19.42 -2.90 -2.18
N MET A 140 19.91 -1.68 -2.43
CA MET A 140 19.49 -0.84 -3.53
C MET A 140 20.42 -0.96 -4.74
N SER A 141 19.85 -0.88 -5.94
CA SER A 141 20.59 -0.65 -7.18
C SER A 141 21.12 0.79 -7.26
N GLU A 142 22.01 1.07 -8.23
CA GLU A 142 22.50 2.44 -8.48
C GLU A 142 21.31 3.39 -8.68
N PRO A 143 21.20 4.47 -7.87
CA PRO A 143 20.07 5.37 -7.93
C PRO A 143 20.21 6.37 -9.08
N GLU A 144 19.10 6.61 -9.77
CA GLU A 144 18.95 7.72 -10.70
C GLU A 144 18.38 8.93 -9.96
N VAL A 145 19.02 10.09 -10.10
CA VAL A 145 18.53 11.37 -9.56
C VAL A 145 18.03 12.23 -10.70
N THR A 146 16.78 12.69 -10.60
CA THR A 146 16.17 13.62 -11.56
C THR A 146 15.83 14.92 -10.84
N THR A 147 16.40 16.03 -11.28
CA THR A 147 16.03 17.39 -10.86
C THR A 147 15.29 18.07 -12.00
N GLY A 148 14.05 18.49 -11.78
CA GLY A 148 13.20 19.08 -12.83
C GLY A 148 12.95 20.56 -12.61
N ASP A 149 13.05 21.37 -13.65
CA ASP A 149 12.56 22.76 -13.65
C ASP A 149 11.02 22.76 -13.54
N GLY A 150 10.52 22.80 -12.30
CA GLY A 150 9.08 22.92 -11.99
C GLY A 150 8.31 21.61 -11.73
N GLY A 151 9.02 20.50 -11.51
CA GLY A 151 8.43 19.19 -11.18
C GLY A 151 8.84 18.66 -9.79
N ASP A 152 8.90 17.34 -9.66
CA ASP A 152 9.43 16.69 -8.46
C ASP A 152 10.96 16.51 -8.59
N ASP A 153 11.71 16.83 -7.54
CA ASP A 153 13.11 16.37 -7.44
C ASP A 153 13.09 14.95 -6.87
N THR A 154 13.58 13.97 -7.63
CA THR A 154 13.36 12.54 -7.32
C THR A 154 14.61 11.70 -7.33
N VAL A 155 14.60 10.69 -6.47
CA VAL A 155 15.48 9.54 -6.49
C VAL A 155 14.67 8.34 -6.94
N ARG A 156 15.17 7.62 -7.95
CA ARG A 156 14.62 6.35 -8.44
C ARG A 156 15.67 5.27 -8.24
N THR A 157 15.28 4.16 -7.65
CA THR A 157 16.15 2.99 -7.49
C THR A 157 15.30 1.73 -7.40
N ARG A 158 15.95 0.57 -7.45
CA ARG A 158 15.35 -0.72 -7.19
C ARG A 158 15.85 -1.25 -5.86
N LEU A 159 14.95 -1.71 -5.00
CA LEU A 159 15.25 -2.35 -3.72
C LEU A 159 15.08 -3.86 -3.82
N TYR A 160 16.01 -4.60 -3.24
CA TYR A 160 15.99 -6.07 -3.18
C TYR A 160 15.80 -6.72 -4.57
N ASP A 161 16.25 -6.05 -5.64
CA ASP A 161 16.07 -6.45 -7.04
C ASP A 161 14.62 -6.66 -7.52
N VAL A 162 13.62 -6.29 -6.73
CA VAL A 162 12.20 -6.62 -7.00
C VAL A 162 11.27 -5.41 -6.90
N PHE A 163 11.59 -4.43 -6.06
CA PHE A 163 10.71 -3.28 -5.82
C PHE A 163 11.29 -2.00 -6.41
N ASP A 164 10.54 -1.32 -7.28
CA ASP A 164 10.98 -0.02 -7.80
C ASP A 164 10.54 1.08 -6.81
N LEU A 165 11.50 1.77 -6.20
CA LEU A 165 11.27 2.90 -5.32
C LEU A 165 11.38 4.22 -6.10
N ARG A 166 10.39 5.09 -5.95
CA ARG A 166 10.45 6.51 -6.32
C ARG A 166 10.19 7.35 -5.09
N THR A 167 11.11 8.25 -4.75
CA THR A 167 10.96 9.13 -3.58
C THR A 167 11.61 10.49 -3.84
N GLY A 168 11.19 11.54 -3.15
CA GLY A 168 11.65 12.87 -3.49
C GLY A 168 10.92 13.99 -2.76
N LEU A 169 11.09 15.20 -3.30
CA LEU A 169 10.43 16.43 -2.84
C LEU A 169 9.55 17.00 -3.96
N GLU A 170 8.28 17.22 -3.65
CA GLU A 170 7.32 17.91 -4.53
C GLU A 170 7.63 19.42 -4.51
N ARG A 171 7.97 20.04 -5.65
CA ARG A 171 8.12 21.50 -5.75
C ARG A 171 6.78 22.17 -6.10
N PRO A 172 6.54 23.42 -5.65
CA PRO A 172 7.38 24.24 -4.76
C PRO A 172 7.13 23.97 -3.27
N ARG A 173 6.22 23.04 -2.94
CA ARG A 173 5.72 22.82 -1.57
C ARG A 173 6.77 22.24 -0.64
N GLY A 174 7.78 21.57 -1.18
CA GLY A 174 8.81 20.87 -0.41
C GLY A 174 8.26 19.61 0.28
N ASN A 175 7.14 19.05 -0.17
CA ASN A 175 6.55 17.87 0.45
C ASN A 175 7.35 16.62 0.11
N PHE A 176 7.63 15.79 1.11
CA PHE A 176 8.30 14.52 0.93
C PHE A 176 7.27 13.50 0.45
N PHE A 177 7.63 12.75 -0.59
CA PHE A 177 6.83 11.63 -1.04
C PHE A 177 7.70 10.39 -1.25
N ARG A 178 7.05 9.23 -1.16
CA ARG A 178 7.60 7.93 -1.53
C ARG A 178 6.52 7.12 -2.22
N ALA A 179 6.90 6.33 -3.20
CA ALA A 179 6.06 5.39 -3.91
C ALA A 179 6.88 4.14 -4.19
N LEU A 180 6.41 2.99 -3.71
CA LEU A 180 6.99 1.69 -3.99
C LEU A 180 6.12 0.98 -5.02
N ARG A 181 6.65 0.72 -6.22
CA ARG A 181 5.97 -0.11 -7.20
C ARG A 181 6.31 -1.57 -6.94
N VAL A 182 5.27 -2.36 -6.66
CA VAL A 182 5.38 -3.81 -6.52
C VAL A 182 5.30 -4.49 -7.89
N PRO A 183 5.80 -5.74 -8.05
CA PRO A 183 5.84 -6.44 -9.35
C PRO A 183 4.50 -6.52 -10.10
N GLN A 184 3.38 -6.45 -9.37
CA GLN A 184 2.02 -6.45 -9.93
C GLN A 184 1.63 -5.09 -10.56
N GLY A 185 2.52 -4.11 -10.59
CA GLY A 185 2.35 -2.81 -11.25
C GLY A 185 1.77 -1.70 -10.36
N PHE A 186 1.30 -2.04 -9.15
CA PHE A 186 0.69 -1.10 -8.21
C PHE A 186 1.72 -0.24 -7.50
N ALA A 187 1.43 1.05 -7.34
CA ALA A 187 2.28 1.99 -6.62
C ALA A 187 1.71 2.22 -5.21
N LEU A 188 2.51 1.88 -4.20
CA LEU A 188 2.18 2.03 -2.78
C LEU A 188 2.81 3.30 -2.24
N GLY A 189 2.01 4.27 -1.81
CA GLY A 189 2.48 5.50 -1.17
C GLY A 189 2.19 5.59 0.33
N THR A 190 1.45 4.64 0.88
CA THR A 190 1.02 4.64 2.28
C THR A 190 0.97 3.21 2.80
N PHE A 191 1.56 2.99 3.97
CA PHE A 191 1.65 1.71 4.65
C PHE A 191 0.95 1.78 6.03
N PRO A 192 0.48 0.63 6.56
CA PRO A 192 -0.05 0.55 7.91
C PRO A 192 0.94 1.10 8.96
N GLY A 193 0.41 1.81 9.96
CA GLY A 193 1.22 2.37 11.05
C GLY A 193 2.06 3.59 10.65
N GLU A 194 1.97 4.06 9.40
CA GLU A 194 2.59 5.33 9.01
C GLU A 194 1.72 6.52 9.43
N PRO A 195 2.34 7.62 9.90
CA PRO A 195 1.62 8.86 10.13
C PRO A 195 1.06 9.38 8.80
N ARG A 196 -0.22 9.79 8.83
CA ARG A 196 -0.93 10.30 7.64
C ARG A 196 -0.33 11.60 7.10
N TRP A 197 0.38 12.34 7.96
CA TRP A 197 1.08 13.58 7.64
C TRP A 197 2.40 13.58 8.39
N SER A 198 3.49 13.20 7.71
CA SER A 198 4.84 13.36 8.26
C SER A 198 5.43 14.65 7.68
N GLY A 199 5.78 15.61 8.54
CA GLY A 199 6.60 16.76 8.10
C GLY A 199 7.88 16.26 7.42
N THR A 200 8.49 17.06 6.55
CA THR A 200 9.65 16.67 5.73
C THR A 200 10.97 16.62 6.49
N THR A 201 10.95 16.33 7.78
CA THR A 201 12.17 16.25 8.59
C THR A 201 12.94 14.95 8.34
N PRO A 202 14.26 14.91 8.59
CA PRO A 202 15.03 13.67 8.47
C PRO A 202 14.48 12.50 9.30
N GLY A 203 13.95 12.77 10.50
CA GLY A 203 13.36 11.74 11.37
C GLY A 203 12.10 11.10 10.77
N SER A 204 11.22 11.93 10.20
CA SER A 204 10.05 11.47 9.46
C SER A 204 10.41 10.61 8.26
N VAL A 205 11.40 11.04 7.46
CA VAL A 205 11.88 10.29 6.29
C VAL A 205 12.49 8.95 6.71
N ARG A 206 13.32 8.92 7.77
CA ARG A 206 13.87 7.67 8.30
C ARG A 206 12.80 6.70 8.76
N ARG A 207 11.78 7.19 9.47
CA ARG A 207 10.65 6.36 9.90
C ARG A 207 9.90 5.76 8.71
N ALA A 208 9.63 6.59 7.70
CA ALA A 208 8.96 6.15 6.48
C ALA A 208 9.78 5.07 5.76
N TYR A 209 11.10 5.24 5.65
CA TYR A 209 11.99 4.23 5.08
C TYR A 209 12.10 2.97 5.94
N ARG A 210 12.07 3.07 7.27
CA ARG A 210 12.02 1.90 8.16
C ARG A 210 10.76 1.06 7.90
N VAL A 211 9.58 1.68 7.86
CA VAL A 211 8.33 0.95 7.59
C VAL A 211 8.33 0.32 6.19
N LEU A 212 8.83 1.05 5.19
CA LEU A 212 8.98 0.54 3.83
C LEU A 212 9.94 -0.65 3.75
N ASP A 213 11.07 -0.59 4.46
CA ASP A 213 12.04 -1.67 4.53
C ASP A 213 11.46 -2.92 5.22
N GLU A 214 10.79 -2.74 6.36
CA GLU A 214 10.09 -3.83 7.03
C GLU A 214 9.04 -4.49 6.12
N TYR A 215 8.28 -3.70 5.35
CA TYR A 215 7.34 -4.22 4.36
C TYR A 215 8.07 -5.08 3.30
N CYS A 216 9.14 -4.56 2.70
CA CYS A 216 9.91 -5.29 1.69
C CYS A 216 10.44 -6.62 2.23
N ARG A 217 11.03 -6.59 3.43
CA ARG A 217 11.58 -7.78 4.10
C ARG A 217 10.49 -8.78 4.46
N ALA A 218 9.37 -8.32 4.98
CA ALA A 218 8.23 -9.18 5.29
C ALA A 218 7.63 -9.82 4.01
N ARG A 219 7.58 -9.10 2.88
CA ARG A 219 7.11 -9.64 1.59
C ARG A 219 8.07 -10.66 0.99
N LEU A 220 9.36 -10.52 1.24
CA LEU A 220 10.42 -11.43 0.78
C LEU A 220 10.77 -12.53 1.80
N ASP A 221 10.06 -12.58 2.94
CA ASP A 221 10.33 -13.49 4.06
C ASP A 221 11.76 -13.40 4.63
N LEU A 222 12.39 -12.21 4.57
CA LEU A 222 13.74 -11.94 5.08
C LEU A 222 13.70 -11.50 6.55
N PRO A 223 14.62 -11.93 7.44
CA PRO A 223 14.62 -11.61 8.89
C PRO A 223 14.58 -10.10 9.16
N PRO A 224 14.20 -9.59 10.35
CA PRO A 224 14.30 -8.17 10.67
C PRO A 224 15.74 -7.68 10.52
N ARG A 225 15.99 -6.36 10.44
CA ARG A 225 17.37 -5.89 10.51
C ARG A 225 17.85 -5.89 11.97
N ALA A 226 19.16 -6.07 12.16
CA ALA A 226 19.77 -6.13 13.48
C ALA A 226 19.72 -4.79 14.22
N ASP A 227 19.71 -3.66 13.51
CA ASP A 227 19.56 -2.31 14.07
C ASP A 227 18.14 -1.99 14.57
N ASP A 228 17.16 -2.83 14.23
CA ASP A 228 15.79 -2.70 14.71
C ASP A 228 15.55 -3.46 16.05
N GLU A 229 16.55 -4.18 16.59
CA GLU A 229 16.47 -4.87 17.91
C GLU A 229 16.73 -3.95 19.11
N GLU A 230 17.26 -2.74 18.89
CA GLU A 230 17.57 -1.76 19.95
C GLU A 230 16.62 -0.54 19.91
N THR A 231 15.32 -0.71 20.11
CA THR A 231 14.50 0.36 20.71
C THR A 231 13.22 -0.21 21.37
N PRO A 232 13.08 -0.17 22.71
CA PRO A 232 11.81 -0.39 23.38
C PRO A 232 10.80 0.75 23.13
#